data_AF-A0A7W0EIP7-F1
#
_entry.id   AF-A0A7W0EIP7-F1
#
_cell.length_a   1.000
_cell.length_b   1.000
_cell.length_c   1.000
_cell.angle_alpha   90.00
_cell.angle_beta   90.00
_cell.angle_gamma   90.00
#
_symmetry.space_group_name_H-M   'P 1'
#
loop_
_entity.id
_entity.type
_entity.pdbx_description
1 polymer ?
#
loop_
_entity_poly.entity_id
_entity_poly.type
_entity_poly.pdbx_seq_one_letter_code
_entity_poly.pdbx_strand_id
1 'polypeptide(L)'
;MRFTDLKVGKKLTIGFVGVVLLLGAAILYQLFTMQRLAKLQDEGGALTVEVVETGAIMERMTASYGIMANAVINRHLDETRKEFAELKIQVEKDMAQLRTLVDTAEEKAEAEIVDKAYHAYLGIFENEMLPILEQSIDVNVIFANTLTLNQAMAGVSDLYAIIADAVINRDLAASRKEFNAAKAESFKAMEEVRDIAILGEEKIWADEFIKAYGGFIALFEDEMLPLLSQGDMADLAQIRVLDDKIDLARSATVVPLAKLIAVHKQEAQKGVQDTEKIQELDGKLDEKLIEMDESLEKIITLFRGKMIEGDTAFDTARATAMVIAIILSLLGVIAAGIIATLITRSIVTPLNEAVSA
;
A
#
# COMPACT_ATOMS: atom_id res chain seq x y z
N MET A 1 -65.07 -12.27 54.60
CA MET A 1 -65.14 -11.03 55.41
C MET A 1 -65.32 -9.87 54.46
N ARG A 2 -66.38 -9.06 54.57
CA ARG A 2 -66.56 -7.93 53.64
C ARG A 2 -65.61 -6.81 54.06
N PHE A 3 -65.08 -6.06 53.09
CA PHE A 3 -64.17 -4.94 53.38
C PHE A 3 -64.81 -3.91 54.33
N THR A 4 -66.14 -3.79 54.26
CA THR A 4 -66.98 -2.98 55.16
C THR A 4 -66.79 -3.32 56.63
N ASP A 5 -66.57 -4.59 56.95
CA ASP A 5 -66.60 -5.11 58.33
C ASP A 5 -65.25 -4.94 59.05
N LEU A 6 -64.21 -4.47 58.34
CA LEU A 6 -62.89 -4.24 58.90
C LEU A 6 -62.84 -2.93 59.71
N LYS A 7 -62.14 -2.96 60.85
CA LYS A 7 -61.79 -1.76 61.64
C LYS A 7 -61.03 -0.75 60.76
N VAL A 8 -61.28 0.54 60.98
CA VAL A 8 -60.67 1.66 60.22
C VAL A 8 -59.15 1.53 60.12
N GLY A 9 -58.47 1.18 61.21
CA GLY A 9 -57.02 0.96 61.21
C GLY A 9 -56.56 -0.09 60.20
N LYS A 10 -57.25 -1.24 60.11
CA LYS A 10 -56.90 -2.29 59.13
C LYS A 10 -57.13 -1.82 57.68
N LYS A 11 -58.19 -1.04 57.43
CA LYS A 11 -58.48 -0.47 56.10
C LYS A 11 -57.37 0.48 55.65
N LEU A 12 -56.92 1.37 56.54
CA LEU A 12 -55.80 2.29 56.33
C LEU A 12 -54.51 1.53 56.04
N THR A 13 -54.17 0.52 56.84
CA THR A 13 -52.96 -0.29 56.63
C THR A 13 -53.01 -1.02 55.30
N ILE A 14 -54.11 -1.68 54.95
CA ILE A 14 -54.24 -2.41 53.68
C ILE A 14 -54.15 -1.44 52.49
N GLY A 15 -54.82 -0.29 52.56
CA GLY A 15 -54.76 0.73 51.52
C GLY A 15 -53.35 1.27 51.32
N PHE A 16 -52.68 1.66 52.41
CA PHE A 16 -51.32 2.16 52.37
C PHE A 16 -50.33 1.11 51.84
N VAL A 17 -50.37 -0.12 52.37
CA VAL A 17 -49.51 -1.22 51.90
C VAL A 17 -49.78 -1.54 50.44
N GLY A 18 -51.04 -1.51 49.99
CA GLY A 18 -51.40 -1.73 48.59
C GLY A 18 -50.78 -0.69 47.65
N VAL A 19 -50.84 0.59 48.00
CA VAL A 19 -50.21 1.67 47.22
C VAL A 19 -48.68 1.52 47.23
N VAL A 20 -48.09 1.21 48.39
CA VAL A 20 -46.64 0.99 48.50
C VAL A 20 -46.19 -0.20 47.65
N LEU A 21 -46.94 -1.30 47.63
CA LEU A 21 -46.63 -2.46 46.78
C LEU A 21 -46.76 -2.13 45.29
N LEU A 22 -47.79 -1.37 44.89
CA LEU A 22 -47.97 -0.93 43.51
C LEU A 22 -46.82 -0.03 43.07
N LEU A 23 -46.46 0.96 43.89
CA LEU A 23 -45.31 1.82 43.64
C LEU A 23 -44.01 1.01 43.60
N GLY A 24 -43.81 0.07 44.52
CA GLY A 24 -42.65 -0.82 44.52
C GLY A 24 -42.55 -1.64 43.24
N ALA A 25 -43.66 -2.24 42.78
CA ALA A 25 -43.69 -2.96 41.52
C ALA A 25 -43.39 -2.07 40.31
N ALA A 26 -43.91 -0.83 40.29
CA ALA A 26 -43.61 0.14 39.24
C ALA A 26 -42.13 0.54 39.23
N ILE A 27 -41.53 0.78 40.39
CA ILE A 27 -40.10 1.08 40.52
C ILE A 27 -39.26 -0.11 40.02
N LEU A 28 -39.58 -1.35 40.43
CA LEU A 28 -38.87 -2.54 39.97
C LEU A 28 -38.95 -2.68 38.44
N TYR A 29 -40.14 -2.49 37.85
CA TYR A 29 -40.32 -2.52 36.40
C TYR A 29 -39.47 -1.45 35.69
N GLN A 30 -39.44 -0.22 36.22
CA GLN A 30 -38.60 0.85 35.68
C GLN A 30 -37.11 0.51 35.77
N LEU A 31 -36.65 -0.06 36.89
CA LEU A 31 -35.26 -0.50 37.05
C LEU A 31 -34.86 -1.56 36.02
N PHE A 32 -35.68 -2.59 35.83
CA PHE A 32 -35.42 -3.62 34.81
C PHE A 32 -35.41 -3.04 33.39
N THR A 33 -36.30 -2.09 33.12
CA THR A 33 -36.37 -1.49 31.79
C THR A 33 -35.19 -0.55 31.52
N MET A 34 -34.73 0.20 32.52
CA MET A 34 -33.50 0.99 32.41
C MET A 34 -32.27 0.10 32.18
N GLN A 35 -32.17 -1.05 32.85
CA GLN A 35 -31.09 -2.02 32.59
C GLN A 35 -31.13 -2.56 31.15
N ARG A 36 -32.32 -2.86 30.63
CA ARG A 36 -32.48 -3.31 29.24
C ARG A 36 -32.07 -2.22 28.24
N LEU A 37 -32.48 -0.97 28.48
CA LEU A 37 -32.10 0.16 27.63
C LEU A 37 -30.59 0.42 27.66
N ALA A 38 -29.98 0.37 28.86
CA ALA A 38 -28.53 0.49 29.00
C ALA A 38 -27.79 -0.60 28.20
N LYS A 39 -28.23 -1.85 28.31
CA LYS A 39 -27.65 -2.95 27.52
C LYS A 39 -27.75 -2.72 26.00
N LEU A 40 -28.91 -2.30 25.50
CA LEU A 40 -29.09 -2.01 24.08
C LEU A 40 -28.21 -0.84 23.61
N GLN A 41 -28.00 0.16 24.48
CA GLN A 41 -27.12 1.28 24.20
C GLN A 41 -25.64 0.85 24.17
N ASP A 42 -25.22 0.00 25.11
CA ASP A 42 -23.87 -0.57 25.15
C ASP A 42 -23.60 -1.44 23.90
N GLU A 43 -24.58 -2.24 23.47
CA GLU A 43 -24.51 -3.02 22.22
C GLU A 43 -24.36 -2.12 20.98
N GLY A 44 -25.14 -1.04 20.88
CA GLY A 44 -24.98 -0.06 19.80
C GLY A 44 -23.63 0.67 19.81
N GLY A 45 -23.10 0.95 21.01
CA GLY A 45 -21.75 1.49 21.19
C GLY A 45 -20.66 0.54 20.70
N ALA A 46 -20.77 -0.75 21.04
CA ALA A 46 -19.83 -1.78 20.61
C ALA A 46 -19.78 -1.91 19.07
N LEU A 47 -20.95 -1.95 18.41
CA LEU A 47 -21.03 -2.01 16.95
C LEU A 47 -20.36 -0.80 16.27
N THR A 48 -20.42 0.39 16.88
CA THR A 48 -19.72 1.57 16.36
C THR A 48 -18.21 1.39 16.39
N VAL A 49 -17.67 0.79 17.46
CA VAL A 49 -16.24 0.45 17.57
C VAL A 49 -15.86 -0.56 16.50
N GLU A 50 -16.67 -1.60 16.28
CA GLU A 50 -16.43 -2.62 15.25
C GLU A 50 -16.35 -2.02 13.84
N VAL A 51 -17.23 -1.08 13.49
CA VAL A 51 -17.18 -0.35 12.21
C VAL A 51 -15.89 0.47 12.07
N VAL A 52 -15.50 1.20 13.12
CA VAL A 52 -14.29 2.03 13.10
C VAL A 52 -13.03 1.17 12.95
N GLU A 53 -12.92 0.09 13.71
CA GLU A 53 -11.78 -0.82 13.65
C GLU A 53 -11.68 -1.53 12.29
N THR A 54 -12.82 -1.95 11.72
CA THR A 54 -12.84 -2.55 10.36
C THR A 54 -12.41 -1.53 9.30
N GLY A 55 -12.86 -0.27 9.41
CA GLY A 55 -12.41 0.81 8.54
C GLY A 55 -10.91 1.11 8.69
N ALA A 56 -10.36 1.02 9.89
CA ALA A 56 -8.93 1.21 10.13
C ALA A 56 -8.08 0.09 9.50
N ILE A 57 -8.59 -1.15 9.45
CA ILE A 57 -7.95 -2.26 8.71
C ILE A 57 -7.92 -1.95 7.21
N MET A 58 -9.04 -1.47 6.65
CA MET A 58 -9.16 -1.08 5.25
C MET A 58 -8.18 0.05 4.86
N GLU A 59 -7.99 1.04 5.74
CA GLU A 59 -7.02 2.12 5.55
C GLU A 59 -5.58 1.59 5.52
N ARG A 60 -5.21 0.72 6.48
CA ARG A 60 -3.87 0.09 6.53
C ARG A 60 -3.62 -0.80 5.32
N MET A 61 -4.65 -1.51 4.87
CA MET A 61 -4.59 -2.30 3.64
C MET A 61 -4.25 -1.43 2.44
N THR A 62 -4.95 -0.31 2.26
CA THR A 62 -4.65 0.66 1.19
C THR A 62 -3.23 1.22 1.32
N ALA A 63 -2.78 1.51 2.54
CA ALA A 63 -1.43 2.02 2.78
C ALA A 63 -0.33 1.01 2.40
N SER A 64 -0.61 -0.30 2.40
CA SER A 64 0.35 -1.33 2.02
C SER A 64 0.79 -1.26 0.55
N TYR A 65 -0.07 -0.75 -0.33
CA TYR A 65 0.29 -0.47 -1.73
C TYR A 65 1.44 0.53 -1.84
N GLY A 66 1.52 1.51 -0.94
CA GLY A 66 2.59 2.50 -0.91
C GLY A 66 3.98 1.89 -0.76
N ILE A 67 4.12 0.84 0.04
CA ILE A 67 5.38 0.12 0.25
C ILE A 67 5.80 -0.58 -1.05
N MET A 68 4.86 -1.23 -1.74
CA MET A 68 5.12 -1.93 -3.00
C MET A 68 5.45 -0.97 -4.14
N ALA A 69 4.70 0.13 -4.25
CA ALA A 69 4.96 1.19 -5.23
C ALA A 69 6.34 1.82 -5.03
N ASN A 70 6.73 2.08 -3.77
CA ASN A 70 8.07 2.58 -3.44
C ASN A 70 9.17 1.63 -3.92
N ALA A 71 8.97 0.31 -3.77
CA ALA A 71 9.91 -0.71 -4.26
C ALA A 71 10.08 -0.66 -5.79
N VAL A 72 8.97 -0.53 -6.53
CA VAL A 72 8.98 -0.50 -7.99
C VAL A 72 9.64 0.78 -8.51
N ILE A 73 9.30 1.93 -7.91
CA ILE A 73 9.73 3.26 -8.37
C ILE A 73 11.15 3.57 -7.93
N ASN A 74 11.44 3.46 -6.63
CA ASN A 74 12.71 3.95 -6.06
C ASN A 74 13.76 2.86 -5.93
N ARG A 75 13.40 1.57 -6.08
CA ARG A 75 14.33 0.43 -6.02
C ARG A 75 15.15 0.36 -4.72
N HIS A 76 14.64 0.91 -3.62
CA HIS A 76 15.24 0.82 -2.29
C HIS A 76 14.92 -0.54 -1.64
N LEU A 77 15.38 -1.64 -2.25
CA LEU A 77 14.90 -2.99 -1.94
C LEU A 77 15.21 -3.43 -0.50
N ASP A 78 16.31 -2.97 0.10
CA ASP A 78 16.64 -3.26 1.49
C ASP A 78 15.64 -2.62 2.48
N GLU A 79 15.26 -1.37 2.23
CA GLU A 79 14.26 -0.65 3.02
C GLU A 79 12.88 -1.27 2.83
N THR A 80 12.50 -1.54 1.58
CA THR A 80 11.27 -2.25 1.24
C THR A 80 11.16 -3.59 1.98
N ARG A 81 12.22 -4.40 2.01
CA ARG A 81 12.19 -5.70 2.71
C ARG A 81 11.89 -5.55 4.20
N LYS A 82 12.44 -4.52 4.82
CA LYS A 82 12.19 -4.21 6.23
C LYS A 82 10.74 -3.78 6.46
N GLU A 83 10.27 -2.79 5.71
CA GLU A 83 8.88 -2.30 5.80
C GLU A 83 7.87 -3.41 5.51
N PHE A 84 8.15 -4.25 4.52
CA PHE A 84 7.30 -5.37 4.14
C PHE A 84 7.25 -6.46 5.22
N ALA A 85 8.35 -6.72 5.93
CA ALA A 85 8.33 -7.63 7.07
C ALA A 85 7.47 -7.10 8.23
N GLU A 86 7.53 -5.80 8.50
CA GLU A 86 6.67 -5.13 9.50
C GLU A 86 5.20 -5.17 9.09
N LEU A 87 4.90 -4.91 7.81
CA LEU A 87 3.57 -5.03 7.23
C LEU A 87 2.98 -6.42 7.46
N LYS A 88 3.72 -7.51 7.15
CA LYS A 88 3.22 -8.88 7.37
C LYS A 88 2.80 -9.14 8.81
N ILE A 89 3.60 -8.66 9.78
CA ILE A 89 3.26 -8.77 11.20
C ILE A 89 1.97 -7.99 11.51
N GLN A 90 1.80 -6.81 10.90
CA GLN A 90 0.58 -6.01 11.08
C GLN A 90 -0.65 -6.68 10.47
N VAL A 91 -0.52 -7.30 9.29
CA VAL A 91 -1.62 -8.04 8.65
C VAL A 91 -2.11 -9.18 9.53
N GLU A 92 -1.22 -9.96 10.15
CA GLU A 92 -1.63 -11.02 11.08
C GLU A 92 -2.41 -10.48 12.28
N LYS A 93 -2.02 -9.31 12.81
CA LYS A 93 -2.76 -8.64 13.89
C LYS A 93 -4.13 -8.17 13.41
N ASP A 94 -4.19 -7.56 12.24
CA ASP A 94 -5.42 -7.06 11.65
C ASP A 94 -6.41 -8.21 11.38
N MET A 95 -5.94 -9.35 10.86
CA MET A 95 -6.79 -10.52 10.61
C MET A 95 -7.21 -11.21 11.92
N ALA A 96 -6.33 -11.27 12.92
CA ALA A 96 -6.72 -11.72 14.25
C ALA A 96 -7.79 -10.81 14.86
N GLN A 97 -7.63 -9.50 14.75
CA GLN A 97 -8.61 -8.52 15.23
C GLN A 97 -9.94 -8.65 14.49
N LEU A 98 -9.94 -8.69 13.16
CA LEU A 98 -11.15 -8.84 12.34
C LEU A 98 -11.94 -10.07 12.75
N ARG A 99 -11.27 -11.21 12.96
CA ARG A 99 -11.90 -12.46 13.45
C ARG A 99 -12.57 -12.32 14.82
N THR A 100 -12.14 -11.38 15.66
CA THR A 100 -12.81 -11.09 16.95
C THR A 100 -14.01 -10.16 16.83
N LEU A 101 -14.09 -9.35 15.77
CA LEU A 101 -15.21 -8.43 15.53
C LEU A 101 -16.39 -9.15 14.86
N VAL A 102 -16.13 -10.14 14.01
CA VAL A 102 -17.17 -10.86 13.28
C VAL A 102 -17.80 -11.99 14.09
N ASP A 103 -19.14 -12.04 14.16
CA ASP A 103 -19.85 -13.05 14.98
C ASP A 103 -20.77 -13.96 14.16
N THR A 104 -21.40 -13.45 13.11
CA THR A 104 -22.31 -14.21 12.25
C THR A 104 -21.55 -15.10 11.26
N ALA A 105 -22.24 -16.09 10.70
CA ALA A 105 -21.67 -16.97 9.67
C ALA A 105 -21.30 -16.20 8.39
N GLU A 106 -22.11 -15.19 8.03
CA GLU A 106 -21.90 -14.36 6.84
C GLU A 106 -20.67 -13.45 7.01
N GLU A 107 -20.55 -12.75 8.14
CA GLU A 107 -19.38 -11.90 8.42
C GLU A 107 -18.09 -12.71 8.52
N LYS A 108 -18.14 -13.91 9.10
CA LYS A 108 -16.99 -14.83 9.15
C LYS A 108 -16.56 -15.30 7.77
N ALA A 109 -17.52 -15.52 6.86
CA ALA A 109 -17.21 -15.89 5.49
C ALA A 109 -16.52 -14.74 4.75
N GLU A 110 -17.00 -13.51 4.90
CA GLU A 110 -16.36 -12.33 4.31
C GLU A 110 -14.96 -12.07 4.93
N ALA A 111 -14.79 -12.22 6.25
CA ALA A 111 -13.49 -12.07 6.91
C ALA A 111 -12.46 -13.10 6.42
N GLU A 112 -12.89 -14.33 6.13
CA GLU A 112 -12.04 -15.37 5.54
C GLU A 112 -11.64 -15.05 4.08
N ILE A 113 -12.50 -14.37 3.32
CA ILE A 113 -12.15 -13.87 1.98
C ILE A 113 -11.07 -12.81 2.09
N VAL A 114 -11.24 -11.82 3.00
CA VAL A 114 -10.23 -10.78 3.25
C VAL A 114 -8.89 -11.41 3.63
N ASP A 115 -8.88 -12.34 4.58
CA ASP A 115 -7.66 -13.03 5.03
C ASP A 115 -6.92 -13.72 3.86
N LYS A 116 -7.64 -14.51 3.06
CA LYS A 116 -7.05 -15.20 1.89
C LYS A 116 -6.55 -14.24 0.83
N ALA A 117 -7.35 -13.22 0.50
CA ALA A 117 -7.00 -12.24 -0.52
C ALA A 117 -5.79 -11.42 -0.08
N TYR A 118 -5.68 -11.05 1.20
CA TYR A 118 -4.53 -10.30 1.72
C TYR A 118 -3.24 -11.14 1.67
N HIS A 119 -3.30 -12.39 2.10
CA HIS A 119 -2.14 -13.28 2.00
C HIS A 119 -1.71 -13.53 0.55
N ALA A 120 -2.66 -13.67 -0.37
CA ALA A 120 -2.38 -13.78 -1.80
C ALA A 120 -1.74 -12.50 -2.35
N TYR A 121 -2.26 -11.32 -1.98
CA TYR A 121 -1.72 -10.02 -2.34
C TYR A 121 -0.25 -9.87 -1.89
N LEU A 122 0.05 -10.17 -0.62
CA LEU A 122 1.42 -10.15 -0.11
C LEU A 122 2.30 -11.21 -0.81
N GLY A 123 1.74 -12.38 -1.08
CA GLY A 123 2.42 -13.48 -1.75
C GLY A 123 2.85 -13.15 -3.19
N ILE A 124 2.00 -12.47 -3.97
CA ILE A 124 2.32 -12.02 -5.33
C ILE A 124 3.52 -11.07 -5.29
N PHE A 125 3.49 -10.10 -4.37
CA PHE A 125 4.60 -9.15 -4.25
C PHE A 125 5.90 -9.84 -3.82
N GLU A 126 5.88 -10.60 -2.73
CA GLU A 126 7.09 -11.20 -2.15
C GLU A 126 7.71 -12.29 -3.04
N ASN A 127 6.88 -13.16 -3.62
CA ASN A 127 7.36 -14.35 -4.31
C ASN A 127 7.51 -14.15 -5.83
N GLU A 128 6.81 -13.19 -6.42
CA GLU A 128 6.82 -12.98 -7.87
C GLU A 128 7.44 -11.65 -8.26
N MET A 129 6.98 -10.53 -7.69
CA MET A 129 7.42 -9.20 -8.10
C MET A 129 8.82 -8.87 -7.55
N LEU A 130 9.06 -9.06 -6.26
CA LEU A 130 10.32 -8.69 -5.60
C LEU A 130 11.55 -9.38 -6.23
N PRO A 131 11.52 -10.68 -6.59
CA PRO A 131 12.65 -11.31 -7.28
C PRO A 131 12.96 -10.69 -8.64
N ILE A 132 11.95 -10.21 -9.38
CA ILE A 132 12.16 -9.49 -10.65
C ILE A 132 12.82 -8.15 -10.35
N LEU A 133 12.36 -7.44 -9.33
CA LEU A 133 12.92 -6.15 -8.94
C LEU A 133 14.40 -6.26 -8.53
N GLU A 134 14.80 -7.37 -7.91
CA GLU A 134 16.18 -7.65 -7.48
C GLU A 134 17.12 -8.04 -8.60
N GLN A 135 16.60 -8.68 -9.65
CA GLN A 135 17.41 -9.16 -10.77
C GLN A 135 17.42 -8.20 -11.96
N SER A 136 16.50 -7.23 -11.99
CA SER A 136 16.40 -6.26 -13.07
C SER A 136 17.22 -5.02 -12.77
N ILE A 137 18.05 -4.62 -13.72
CA ILE A 137 18.65 -3.29 -13.75
C ILE A 137 17.58 -2.33 -14.27
N ASP A 138 17.56 -1.10 -13.74
CA ASP A 138 16.67 -0.05 -14.24
C ASP A 138 16.87 0.15 -15.76
N VAL A 139 15.80 0.00 -16.54
CA VAL A 139 15.79 0.13 -18.00
C VAL A 139 16.35 1.48 -18.44
N ASN A 140 16.12 2.55 -17.66
CA ASN A 140 16.66 3.88 -17.97
C ASN A 140 18.19 3.90 -17.87
N VAL A 141 18.76 3.21 -16.88
CA VAL A 141 20.21 3.07 -16.72
C VAL A 141 20.79 2.25 -17.88
N ILE A 142 20.15 1.13 -18.25
CA ILE A 142 20.62 0.31 -19.38
C ILE A 142 20.56 1.10 -20.70
N PHE A 143 19.50 1.88 -20.92
CA PHE A 143 19.35 2.70 -22.12
C PHE A 143 20.42 3.81 -22.19
N ALA A 144 20.66 4.51 -21.07
CA ALA A 144 21.72 5.50 -20.97
C ALA A 144 23.10 4.89 -21.24
N ASN A 145 23.41 3.75 -20.62
CA ASN A 145 24.66 3.02 -20.84
C ASN A 145 24.82 2.61 -22.31
N THR A 146 23.75 2.09 -22.93
CA THR A 146 23.76 1.71 -24.35
C THR A 146 24.01 2.92 -25.25
N LEU A 147 23.44 4.08 -24.95
CA LEU A 147 23.69 5.31 -25.70
C LEU A 147 25.16 5.74 -25.61
N THR A 148 25.72 5.77 -24.40
CA THR A 148 27.14 6.08 -24.17
C THR A 148 28.07 5.13 -24.92
N LEU A 149 27.79 3.82 -24.90
CA LEU A 149 28.58 2.84 -25.65
C LEU A 149 28.50 3.07 -27.18
N ASN A 150 27.34 3.43 -27.71
CA ASN A 150 27.20 3.77 -29.14
C ASN A 150 27.94 5.08 -29.48
N GLN A 151 27.95 6.06 -28.57
CA GLN A 151 28.74 7.30 -28.74
C GLN A 151 30.24 7.00 -28.76
N ALA A 152 30.73 6.15 -27.87
CA ALA A 152 32.12 5.68 -27.91
C ALA A 152 32.45 5.00 -29.26
N MET A 153 31.52 4.21 -29.81
CA MET A 153 31.70 3.55 -31.10
C MET A 153 31.73 4.53 -32.27
N ALA A 154 30.91 5.58 -32.21
CA ALA A 154 30.96 6.68 -33.17
C ALA A 154 32.31 7.42 -33.08
N GLY A 155 32.79 7.71 -31.87
CA GLY A 155 34.10 8.35 -31.66
C GLY A 155 35.27 7.59 -32.28
N VAL A 156 35.26 6.25 -32.24
CA VAL A 156 36.26 5.41 -32.94
C VAL A 156 36.20 5.62 -34.46
N SER A 157 34.99 5.75 -35.01
CA SER A 157 34.78 5.96 -36.45
C SER A 157 35.15 7.37 -36.89
N ASP A 158 34.85 8.38 -36.08
CA ASP A 158 35.22 9.78 -36.34
C ASP A 158 36.73 9.95 -36.31
N LEU A 159 37.41 9.34 -35.33
CA LEU A 159 38.87 9.38 -35.25
C LEU A 159 39.50 8.72 -36.49
N TYR A 160 38.96 7.60 -36.94
CA TYR A 160 39.41 6.95 -38.18
C TYR A 160 39.21 7.83 -39.42
N ALA A 161 38.08 8.54 -39.52
CA ALA A 161 37.84 9.47 -40.62
C ALA A 161 38.85 10.63 -40.64
N ILE A 162 39.19 11.19 -39.47
CA ILE A 162 40.22 12.22 -39.33
C ILE A 162 41.59 11.70 -39.78
N ILE A 163 41.93 10.46 -39.41
CA ILE A 163 43.19 9.81 -39.82
C ILE A 163 43.22 9.64 -41.34
N ALA A 164 42.13 9.15 -41.94
CA ALA A 164 42.03 8.99 -43.39
C ALA A 164 42.15 10.33 -44.12
N ASP A 165 41.50 11.38 -43.62
CA ASP A 165 41.60 12.73 -44.19
C ASP A 165 43.04 13.25 -44.16
N ALA A 166 43.75 13.04 -43.05
CA ALA A 166 45.17 13.41 -42.93
C ALA A 166 46.05 12.72 -43.99
N VAL A 167 45.77 11.44 -44.29
CA VAL A 167 46.51 10.67 -45.30
C VAL A 167 46.19 11.14 -46.72
N ILE A 168 44.92 11.46 -47.00
CA ILE A 168 44.43 11.83 -48.34
C ILE A 168 44.76 13.28 -48.67
N ASN A 169 44.34 14.22 -47.82
CA ASN A 169 44.41 15.67 -48.10
C ASN A 169 45.74 16.30 -47.70
N ARG A 170 46.50 15.65 -46.81
CA ARG A 170 47.81 16.13 -46.31
C ARG A 170 47.78 17.50 -45.63
N ASP A 171 46.61 17.98 -45.19
CA ASP A 171 46.49 19.17 -44.34
C ASP A 171 46.74 18.81 -42.87
N LEU A 172 48.02 18.62 -42.53
CA LEU A 172 48.41 18.15 -41.19
C LEU A 172 48.08 19.14 -40.08
N ALA A 173 47.94 20.43 -40.39
CA ALA A 173 47.57 21.43 -39.39
C ALA A 173 46.11 21.27 -38.98
N ALA A 174 45.20 21.15 -39.96
CA ALA A 174 43.79 20.88 -39.72
C ALA A 174 43.60 19.52 -39.04
N SER A 175 44.17 18.45 -39.59
CA SER A 175 43.97 17.10 -39.04
C SER A 175 44.51 16.95 -37.62
N ARG A 176 45.65 17.56 -37.26
CA ARG A 176 46.15 17.53 -35.87
C ARG A 176 45.20 18.23 -34.92
N LYS A 177 44.61 19.35 -35.33
CA LYS A 177 43.65 20.08 -34.50
C LYS A 177 42.40 19.24 -34.23
N GLU A 178 41.82 18.67 -35.28
CA GLU A 178 40.63 17.82 -35.17
C GLU A 178 40.92 16.55 -34.37
N PHE A 179 42.05 15.90 -34.65
CA PHE A 179 42.48 14.70 -33.94
C PHE A 179 42.66 14.95 -32.44
N ASN A 180 43.30 16.05 -32.04
CA ASN A 180 43.49 16.38 -30.62
C ASN A 180 42.15 16.61 -29.90
N ALA A 181 41.17 17.22 -30.59
CA ALA A 181 39.83 17.40 -30.04
C ALA A 181 39.12 16.05 -29.86
N ALA A 182 39.09 15.23 -30.92
CA ALA A 182 38.47 13.91 -30.89
C ALA A 182 39.14 12.97 -29.86
N LYS A 183 40.47 13.04 -29.72
CA LYS A 183 41.24 12.28 -28.73
C LYS A 183 40.84 12.62 -27.29
N ALA A 184 40.66 13.91 -26.97
CA ALA A 184 40.24 14.33 -25.65
C ALA A 184 38.85 13.78 -25.29
N GLU A 185 37.90 13.84 -26.23
CA GLU A 185 36.57 13.24 -26.06
C GLU A 185 36.63 11.71 -25.95
N SER A 186 37.52 11.07 -26.71
CA SER A 186 37.73 9.62 -26.68
C SER A 186 38.22 9.12 -25.33
N PHE A 187 39.10 9.86 -24.64
CA PHE A 187 39.52 9.50 -23.28
C PHE A 187 38.40 9.59 -22.27
N LYS A 188 37.52 10.59 -22.39
CA LYS A 188 36.32 10.67 -21.55
C LYS A 188 35.41 9.47 -21.80
N ALA A 189 35.18 9.13 -23.06
CA ALA A 189 34.37 7.96 -23.41
C ALA A 189 34.98 6.65 -22.87
N MET A 190 36.31 6.50 -22.88
CA MET A 190 36.99 5.34 -22.30
C MET A 190 36.76 5.20 -20.79
N GLU A 191 36.74 6.30 -20.04
CA GLU A 191 36.40 6.30 -18.61
C GLU A 191 34.94 5.89 -18.41
N GLU A 192 34.02 6.48 -19.18
CA GLU A 192 32.59 6.14 -19.09
C GLU A 192 32.32 4.66 -19.45
N VAL A 193 32.99 4.11 -20.48
CA VAL A 193 32.88 2.68 -20.82
C VAL A 193 33.39 1.78 -19.69
N ARG A 194 34.45 2.19 -18.99
CA ARG A 194 34.95 1.45 -17.81
C ARG A 194 33.93 1.46 -16.68
N ASP A 195 33.28 2.59 -16.44
CA ASP A 195 32.30 2.73 -15.36
C ASP A 195 31.01 1.95 -15.63
N ILE A 196 30.64 1.80 -16.91
CA ILE A 196 29.49 1.00 -17.35
C ILE A 196 29.73 -0.50 -17.14
N ALA A 197 30.97 -0.97 -17.32
CA ALA A 197 31.32 -2.38 -17.22
C ALA A 197 31.45 -2.84 -15.77
N ILE A 198 30.35 -3.32 -15.19
CA ILE A 198 30.29 -3.68 -13.76
C ILE A 198 30.53 -5.19 -13.57
N LEU A 199 30.12 -6.01 -14.53
CA LEU A 199 30.18 -7.47 -14.45
C LEU A 199 31.50 -8.05 -14.99
N GLY A 200 31.80 -9.30 -14.61
CA GLY A 200 33.11 -9.92 -14.83
C GLY A 200 33.60 -9.90 -16.27
N GLU A 201 32.80 -10.37 -17.23
CA GLU A 201 33.20 -10.39 -18.66
C GLU A 201 33.18 -8.99 -19.29
N GLU A 202 32.25 -8.13 -18.88
CA GLU A 202 32.17 -6.74 -19.36
C GLU A 202 33.45 -5.97 -19.03
N LYS A 203 33.98 -6.13 -17.82
CA LYS A 203 35.24 -5.50 -17.39
C LYS A 203 36.40 -5.90 -18.30
N ILE A 204 36.46 -7.17 -18.68
CA ILE A 204 37.49 -7.67 -19.60
C ILE A 204 37.35 -6.98 -20.96
N TRP A 205 36.14 -6.90 -21.53
CA TRP A 205 35.93 -6.24 -22.81
C TRP A 205 36.18 -4.73 -22.74
N ALA A 206 35.81 -4.06 -21.65
CA ALA A 206 36.11 -2.65 -21.45
C ALA A 206 37.62 -2.40 -21.41
N ASP A 207 38.38 -3.23 -20.70
CA ASP A 207 39.84 -3.13 -20.66
C ASP A 207 40.49 -3.46 -22.01
N GLU A 208 39.97 -4.46 -22.74
CA GLU A 208 40.38 -4.77 -24.11
C GLU A 208 40.14 -3.58 -25.05
N PHE A 209 38.97 -2.96 -24.96
CA PHE A 209 38.62 -1.75 -25.72
C PHE A 209 39.58 -0.61 -25.41
N ILE A 210 39.78 -0.27 -24.14
CA ILE A 210 40.64 0.85 -23.72
C ILE A 210 42.09 0.62 -24.20
N LYS A 211 42.61 -0.61 -24.06
CA LYS A 211 43.95 -0.95 -24.53
C LYS A 211 44.06 -0.86 -26.04
N ALA A 212 43.10 -1.41 -26.79
CA ALA A 212 43.09 -1.37 -28.24
C ALA A 212 42.97 0.07 -28.76
N TYR A 213 42.11 0.88 -28.13
CA TYR A 213 41.89 2.27 -28.53
C TYR A 213 43.12 3.14 -28.26
N GLY A 214 43.78 2.96 -27.11
CA GLY A 214 45.06 3.62 -26.83
C GLY A 214 46.14 3.26 -27.85
N GLY A 215 46.21 1.99 -28.26
CA GLY A 215 47.12 1.54 -29.33
C GLY A 215 46.78 2.14 -30.69
N PHE A 216 45.49 2.24 -31.04
CA PHE A 216 45.01 2.88 -32.26
C PHE A 216 45.39 4.36 -32.33
N ILE A 217 45.21 5.10 -31.23
CA ILE A 217 45.63 6.51 -31.09
C ILE A 217 47.15 6.64 -31.25
N ALA A 218 47.93 5.80 -30.56
CA ALA A 218 49.39 5.85 -30.60
C ALA A 218 49.95 5.54 -32.00
N LEU A 219 49.38 4.58 -32.74
CA LEU A 219 49.80 4.28 -34.12
C LEU A 219 49.70 5.52 -35.02
N PHE A 220 48.65 6.32 -34.88
CA PHE A 220 48.53 7.54 -35.65
C PHE A 220 49.50 8.62 -35.17
N GLU A 221 49.56 8.88 -33.87
CA GLU A 221 50.37 9.97 -33.31
C GLU A 221 51.87 9.75 -33.45
N ASP A 222 52.33 8.54 -33.16
CA ASP A 222 53.74 8.22 -33.00
C ASP A 222 54.37 7.68 -34.29
N GLU A 223 53.58 7.05 -35.17
CA GLU A 223 54.09 6.45 -36.42
C GLU A 223 53.59 7.20 -37.66
N MET A 224 52.27 7.34 -37.86
CA MET A 224 51.71 7.92 -39.09
C MET A 224 51.99 9.41 -39.22
N LEU A 225 51.69 10.22 -38.20
CA LEU A 225 51.84 11.68 -38.25
C LEU A 225 53.29 12.13 -38.55
N PRO A 226 54.35 11.56 -37.94
CA PRO A 226 55.74 11.88 -38.28
C PRO A 226 56.07 11.55 -39.74
N LEU A 227 55.59 10.41 -40.25
CA LEU A 227 55.80 10.02 -41.64
C LEU A 227 55.10 10.97 -42.61
N LEU A 228 53.84 11.33 -42.35
CA LEU A 228 53.11 12.30 -43.15
C LEU A 228 53.77 13.69 -43.15
N SER A 229 54.42 14.07 -42.03
CA SER A 229 55.09 15.37 -41.87
C SER A 229 56.35 15.53 -42.75
N GLN A 230 56.82 14.46 -43.39
CA GLN A 230 57.91 14.50 -44.37
C GLN A 230 57.47 15.09 -45.73
N GLY A 231 56.17 15.37 -45.91
CA GLY A 231 55.63 15.96 -47.14
C GLY A 231 55.86 15.05 -48.35
N ASP A 232 56.34 15.62 -49.44
CA ASP A 232 56.61 14.89 -50.70
C ASP A 232 57.73 13.83 -50.56
N MET A 233 58.53 13.88 -49.49
CA MET A 233 59.58 12.89 -49.22
C MET A 233 59.06 11.67 -48.44
N ALA A 234 57.79 11.65 -48.04
CA ALA A 234 57.23 10.54 -47.27
C ALA A 234 57.23 9.23 -48.08
N ASP A 235 57.69 8.15 -47.44
CA ASP A 235 57.68 6.82 -48.05
C ASP A 235 56.23 6.29 -48.16
N LEU A 236 55.67 6.34 -49.37
CA LEU A 236 54.30 5.88 -49.65
C LEU A 236 54.10 4.39 -49.35
N ALA A 237 55.14 3.56 -49.45
CA ALA A 237 55.04 2.15 -49.11
C ALA A 237 54.88 1.97 -47.59
N GLN A 238 55.62 2.74 -46.80
CA GLN A 238 55.47 2.75 -45.34
C GLN A 238 54.11 3.30 -44.90
N ILE A 239 53.60 4.35 -45.56
CA ILE A 239 52.25 4.90 -45.28
C ILE A 239 51.20 3.81 -45.48
N ARG A 240 51.26 3.07 -46.59
CA ARG A 240 50.32 1.98 -46.87
C ARG A 240 50.37 0.89 -45.81
N VAL A 241 51.57 0.50 -45.38
CA VAL A 241 51.72 -0.50 -44.30
C VAL A 241 51.14 0.01 -42.97
N LEU A 242 51.31 1.30 -42.65
CA LEU A 242 50.72 1.89 -41.44
C LEU A 242 49.20 2.00 -41.55
N ASP A 243 48.66 2.32 -42.73
CA ASP A 243 47.23 2.35 -43.00
C ASP A 243 46.59 0.97 -42.72
N ASP A 244 47.18 -0.11 -43.26
CA ASP A 244 46.75 -1.48 -43.00
C ASP A 244 46.80 -1.83 -41.49
N LYS A 245 47.81 -1.35 -40.77
CA LYS A 245 47.90 -1.53 -39.29
C LYS A 245 46.83 -0.75 -38.54
N ILE A 246 46.52 0.47 -38.98
CA ILE A 246 45.50 1.33 -38.39
C ILE A 246 44.11 0.70 -38.58
N ASP A 247 43.84 0.12 -39.76
CA ASP A 247 42.63 -0.66 -40.02
C ASP A 247 42.48 -1.84 -39.04
N LEU A 248 43.57 -2.59 -38.84
CA LEU A 248 43.59 -3.71 -37.89
C LEU A 248 43.37 -3.25 -36.45
N ALA A 249 44.02 -2.14 -36.05
CA ALA A 249 43.87 -1.58 -34.70
C ALA A 249 42.46 -1.01 -34.45
N ARG A 250 41.85 -0.38 -35.46
CA ARG A 250 40.44 0.02 -35.42
C ARG A 250 39.54 -1.19 -35.23
N SER A 251 39.73 -2.24 -36.03
CA SER A 251 38.96 -3.48 -35.90
C SER A 251 39.08 -4.08 -34.49
N ALA A 252 40.30 -4.15 -33.96
CA ALA A 252 40.57 -4.61 -32.60
C ALA A 252 39.91 -3.74 -31.51
N THR A 253 39.68 -2.45 -31.79
CA THR A 253 38.98 -1.52 -30.89
C THR A 253 37.46 -1.73 -30.94
N VAL A 254 36.89 -1.90 -32.14
CA VAL A 254 35.44 -2.02 -32.34
C VAL A 254 34.88 -3.33 -31.78
N VAL A 255 35.61 -4.43 -31.90
CA VAL A 255 35.14 -5.78 -31.49
C VAL A 255 34.71 -5.85 -30.01
N PRO A 256 35.54 -5.49 -29.02
CA PRO A 256 35.14 -5.54 -27.61
C PRO A 256 33.98 -4.60 -27.30
N LEU A 257 33.95 -3.40 -27.88
CA LEU A 257 32.86 -2.45 -27.68
C LEU A 257 31.53 -2.96 -28.27
N ALA A 258 31.58 -3.63 -29.43
CA ALA A 258 30.41 -4.27 -30.02
C ALA A 258 29.83 -5.39 -29.13
N LYS A 259 30.69 -6.14 -28.42
CA LYS A 259 30.25 -7.14 -27.43
C LYS A 259 29.52 -6.49 -26.26
N LEU A 260 30.07 -5.41 -25.70
CA LEU A 260 29.42 -4.64 -24.63
C LEU A 260 28.04 -4.12 -25.07
N ILE A 261 27.96 -3.50 -26.25
CA ILE A 261 26.68 -3.01 -26.80
C ILE A 261 25.69 -4.15 -26.98
N ALA A 262 26.13 -5.33 -27.45
CA ALA A 262 25.26 -6.47 -27.65
C ALA A 262 24.67 -6.99 -26.33
N VAL A 263 25.49 -7.10 -25.28
CA VAL A 263 25.01 -7.51 -23.95
C VAL A 263 24.02 -6.49 -23.38
N HIS A 264 24.34 -5.20 -23.38
CA HIS A 264 23.40 -4.20 -22.85
C HIS A 264 22.11 -4.09 -23.68
N LYS A 265 22.14 -4.34 -24.99
CA LYS A 265 20.91 -4.46 -25.79
C LYS A 265 20.05 -5.64 -25.35
N GLN A 266 20.67 -6.78 -25.04
CA GLN A 266 19.97 -7.95 -24.52
C GLN A 266 19.40 -7.67 -23.12
N GLU A 267 20.16 -7.01 -22.25
CA GLU A 267 19.68 -6.57 -20.94
C GLU A 267 18.53 -5.58 -21.05
N ALA A 268 18.58 -4.64 -22.00
CA ALA A 268 17.49 -3.69 -22.23
C ALA A 268 16.20 -4.41 -22.65
N GLN A 269 16.32 -5.40 -23.55
CA GLN A 269 15.19 -6.24 -23.94
C GLN A 269 14.62 -7.02 -22.75
N LYS A 270 15.48 -7.60 -21.91
CA LYS A 270 15.06 -8.27 -20.68
C LYS A 270 14.37 -7.29 -19.72
N GLY A 271 14.91 -6.10 -19.53
CA GLY A 271 14.32 -5.09 -18.65
C GLY A 271 12.94 -4.61 -19.13
N VAL A 272 12.71 -4.55 -20.44
CA VAL A 272 11.37 -4.30 -21.00
C VAL A 272 10.41 -5.45 -20.66
N GLN A 273 10.82 -6.70 -20.85
CA GLN A 273 10.01 -7.87 -20.48
C GLN A 273 9.72 -7.93 -18.98
N ASP A 274 10.71 -7.60 -18.15
CA ASP A 274 10.55 -7.51 -16.69
C ASP A 274 9.55 -6.41 -16.32
N THR A 275 9.57 -5.26 -17.03
CA THR A 275 8.60 -4.18 -16.84
C THR A 275 7.17 -4.62 -17.21
N GLU A 276 6.99 -5.29 -18.35
CA GLU A 276 5.69 -5.85 -18.75
C GLU A 276 5.17 -6.84 -17.71
N LYS A 277 6.04 -7.71 -17.19
CA LYS A 277 5.68 -8.66 -16.14
C LYS A 277 5.32 -7.97 -14.82
N ILE A 278 6.05 -6.92 -14.43
CA ILE A 278 5.71 -6.12 -13.25
C ILE A 278 4.33 -5.49 -13.41
N GLN A 279 3.99 -4.95 -14.59
CA GLN A 279 2.65 -4.40 -14.88
C GLN A 279 1.56 -5.47 -14.80
N GLU A 280 1.81 -6.68 -15.31
CA GLU A 280 0.86 -7.80 -15.16
C GLU A 280 0.64 -8.16 -13.68
N LEU A 281 1.71 -8.21 -12.89
CA LEU A 281 1.63 -8.51 -11.46
C LEU A 281 0.92 -7.39 -10.67
N ASP A 282 1.14 -6.13 -11.04
CA ASP A 282 0.42 -4.97 -10.47
C ASP A 282 -1.09 -5.09 -10.70
N GLY A 283 -1.52 -5.47 -11.91
CA GLY A 283 -2.93 -5.76 -12.19
C GLY A 283 -3.51 -6.88 -11.31
N LYS A 284 -2.74 -7.93 -11.01
CA LYS A 284 -3.18 -8.99 -10.08
C LYS A 284 -3.24 -8.52 -8.62
N LEU A 285 -2.34 -7.61 -8.23
CA LEU A 285 -2.38 -6.98 -6.92
C LEU A 285 -3.65 -6.11 -6.78
N ASP A 286 -4.00 -5.34 -7.80
CA ASP A 286 -5.22 -4.52 -7.85
C ASP A 286 -6.48 -5.39 -7.72
N GLU A 287 -6.56 -6.52 -8.44
CA GLU A 287 -7.67 -7.46 -8.31
C GLU A 287 -7.86 -7.95 -6.87
N LYS A 288 -6.76 -8.22 -6.15
CA LYS A 288 -6.81 -8.66 -4.75
C LYS A 288 -7.17 -7.52 -3.80
N LEU A 289 -6.71 -6.30 -4.06
CA LEU A 289 -7.12 -5.12 -3.31
C LEU A 289 -8.63 -4.89 -3.41
N ILE A 290 -9.19 -4.95 -4.62
CA ILE A 290 -10.64 -4.80 -4.85
C ILE A 290 -11.42 -5.91 -4.11
N GLU A 291 -10.98 -7.16 -4.21
CA GLU A 291 -11.63 -8.29 -3.52
C GLU A 291 -11.68 -8.07 -1.99
N MET A 292 -10.60 -7.58 -1.39
CA MET A 292 -10.57 -7.27 0.04
C MET A 292 -11.45 -6.08 0.41
N ASP A 293 -11.39 -5.00 -0.38
CA ASP A 293 -12.17 -3.78 -0.16
C ASP A 293 -13.67 -4.08 -0.18
N GLU A 294 -14.13 -4.81 -1.20
CA GLU A 294 -15.53 -5.23 -1.31
C GLU A 294 -15.99 -6.08 -0.12
N SER A 295 -15.16 -7.03 0.34
CA SER A 295 -15.50 -7.86 1.50
C SER A 295 -15.50 -7.07 2.82
N LEU A 296 -14.57 -6.13 3.02
CA LEU A 296 -14.57 -5.25 4.19
C LEU A 296 -15.78 -4.29 4.18
N GLU A 297 -16.13 -3.73 3.03
CA GLU A 297 -17.33 -2.89 2.88
C GLU A 297 -18.62 -3.65 3.20
N LYS A 298 -18.71 -4.93 2.80
CA LYS A 298 -19.84 -5.79 3.18
C LYS A 298 -19.90 -6.02 4.69
N ILE A 299 -18.79 -6.31 5.35
CA ILE A 299 -18.74 -6.46 6.81
C ILE A 299 -19.22 -5.17 7.50
N ILE A 300 -18.72 -4.00 7.05
CA ILE A 300 -19.16 -2.70 7.56
C ILE A 300 -20.67 -2.49 7.34
N THR A 301 -21.19 -2.90 6.18
CA THR A 301 -22.63 -2.81 5.86
C THR A 301 -23.46 -3.71 6.77
N LEU A 302 -23.00 -4.93 7.07
CA LEU A 302 -23.66 -5.84 8.00
C LEU A 302 -23.69 -5.26 9.42
N PHE A 303 -22.58 -4.70 9.89
CA PHE A 303 -22.52 -4.02 11.20
C PHE A 303 -23.48 -2.82 11.25
N ARG A 304 -23.53 -1.99 10.20
CA ARG A 304 -24.51 -0.90 10.11
C ARG A 304 -25.96 -1.40 10.14
N GLY A 305 -26.24 -2.53 9.50
CA GLY A 305 -27.53 -3.21 9.60
C GLY A 305 -27.91 -3.53 11.04
N LYS A 306 -27.00 -4.18 11.78
CA LYS A 306 -27.20 -4.47 13.21
C LYS A 306 -27.38 -3.20 14.05
N MET A 307 -26.68 -2.11 13.73
CA MET A 307 -26.83 -0.83 14.43
C MET A 307 -28.24 -0.27 14.26
N ILE A 308 -28.79 -0.33 13.03
CA ILE A 308 -30.16 0.13 12.73
C ILE A 308 -31.19 -0.73 13.47
N GLU A 309 -30.99 -2.05 13.51
CA GLU A 309 -31.85 -2.97 14.26
C GLU A 309 -31.80 -2.70 15.77
N GLY A 310 -30.61 -2.48 16.32
CA GLY A 310 -30.38 -2.15 17.71
C GLY A 310 -31.03 -0.83 18.12
N ASP A 311 -30.90 0.22 17.29
CA ASP A 311 -31.52 1.52 17.50
C ASP A 311 -33.06 1.40 17.47
N THR A 312 -33.60 0.67 16.50
CA THR A 312 -35.05 0.39 16.41
C THR A 312 -35.55 -0.37 17.65
N ALA A 313 -34.78 -1.34 18.14
CA ALA A 313 -35.11 -2.11 19.34
C ALA A 313 -35.05 -1.24 20.61
N PHE A 314 -34.07 -0.33 20.71
CA PHE A 314 -33.94 0.64 21.79
C PHE A 314 -35.14 1.58 21.83
N ASP A 315 -35.48 2.21 20.70
CA ASP A 315 -36.60 3.14 20.61
C ASP A 315 -37.94 2.47 20.93
N THR A 316 -38.15 1.25 20.43
CA THR A 316 -39.34 0.45 20.74
C THR A 316 -39.42 0.11 22.23
N ALA A 317 -38.31 -0.32 22.83
CA ALA A 317 -38.24 -0.64 24.26
C ALA A 317 -38.51 0.60 25.11
N ARG A 318 -37.94 1.75 24.74
CA ARG A 318 -38.12 3.04 25.41
C ARG A 318 -39.56 3.54 25.34
N ALA A 319 -40.18 3.48 24.16
CA ALA A 319 -41.58 3.85 23.96
C ALA A 319 -42.51 2.97 24.80
N THR A 320 -42.29 1.65 24.78
CA THR A 320 -43.04 0.68 25.58
C THR A 320 -42.90 0.95 27.08
N ALA A 321 -41.68 1.22 27.55
CA ALA A 321 -41.37 1.58 28.92
C ALA A 321 -42.16 2.81 29.38
N MET A 322 -42.19 3.84 28.52
CA MET A 322 -42.87 5.11 28.78
C MET A 322 -44.38 4.91 28.89
N VAL A 323 -44.99 4.17 27.97
CA VAL A 323 -46.43 3.85 27.99
C VAL A 323 -46.79 3.09 29.26
N ILE A 324 -46.02 2.06 29.63
CA ILE A 324 -46.28 1.28 30.86
C ILE A 324 -46.09 2.14 32.10
N ALA A 325 -45.07 3.00 32.16
CA ALA A 325 -44.88 3.93 33.27
C ALA A 325 -46.06 4.91 33.43
N ILE A 326 -46.60 5.43 32.31
CA ILE A 326 -47.81 6.27 32.31
C ILE A 326 -49.01 5.49 32.86
N ILE A 327 -49.24 4.27 32.37
CA ILE A 327 -50.36 3.42 32.82
C ILE A 327 -50.24 3.11 34.32
N LEU A 328 -49.06 2.70 34.80
CA LEU A 328 -48.83 2.40 36.22
C LEU A 328 -49.02 3.64 37.10
N SER A 329 -48.60 4.82 36.63
CA SER A 329 -48.82 6.08 37.33
C SER A 329 -50.30 6.44 37.43
N LEU A 330 -51.05 6.31 36.32
CA LEU A 330 -52.50 6.53 36.30
C LEU A 330 -53.23 5.55 37.22
N LEU A 331 -52.88 4.25 37.18
CA LEU A 331 -53.44 3.24 38.08
C LEU A 331 -53.13 3.54 39.55
N GLY A 332 -51.91 4.00 39.84
CA GLY A 332 -51.52 4.44 41.19
C GLY A 332 -52.38 5.60 41.69
N VAL A 333 -52.60 6.62 40.85
CA VAL A 333 -53.46 7.78 41.17
C VAL A 333 -54.90 7.34 41.40
N ILE A 334 -55.46 6.49 40.52
CA ILE A 334 -56.83 5.97 40.66
C ILE A 334 -56.97 5.16 41.95
N ALA A 335 -56.04 4.24 42.22
CA ALA A 335 -56.05 3.41 43.42
C ALA A 335 -55.96 4.28 44.69
N ALA A 336 -55.06 5.27 44.72
CA ALA A 336 -54.93 6.21 45.82
C ALA A 336 -56.23 7.01 46.04
N GLY A 337 -56.87 7.49 44.97
CA GLY A 337 -58.14 8.21 45.05
C GLY A 337 -59.28 7.36 45.61
N ILE A 338 -59.40 6.10 45.17
CA ILE A 338 -60.39 5.14 45.69
C ILE A 338 -60.14 4.89 47.18
N ILE A 339 -58.90 4.60 47.57
CA ILE A 339 -58.51 4.34 48.96
C ILE A 339 -58.79 5.56 49.84
N ALA A 340 -58.41 6.76 49.40
CA ALA A 340 -58.67 8.01 50.10
C ALA A 340 -60.18 8.21 50.32
N THR A 341 -61.00 8.03 49.27
CA THR A 341 -62.46 8.16 49.36
C THR A 341 -63.07 7.16 50.35
N LEU A 342 -62.62 5.90 50.32
CA LEU A 342 -63.09 4.85 51.22
C LEU A 342 -62.71 5.14 52.68
N ILE A 343 -61.49 5.61 52.93
CA ILE A 343 -61.01 6.00 54.25
C ILE A 343 -61.84 7.19 54.77
N THR A 344 -61.98 8.25 53.97
CA THR A 344 -62.78 9.44 54.32
C THR A 344 -64.20 9.05 54.69
N ARG A 345 -64.88 8.24 53.88
CA ARG A 345 -66.23 7.74 54.20
C ARG A 345 -66.26 6.95 55.52
N SER A 346 -65.28 6.08 55.75
CA SER A 346 -65.23 5.26 56.97
C SER A 346 -64.98 6.05 58.25
N ILE A 347 -64.41 7.26 58.15
CA ILE A 347 -64.16 8.15 59.29
C ILE A 347 -65.32 9.12 59.47
N VAL A 348 -65.78 9.76 58.39
CA VAL A 348 -66.80 10.82 58.44
C VAL A 348 -68.16 10.27 58.84
N THR A 349 -68.58 9.10 58.34
CA THR A 349 -69.91 8.57 58.66
C THR A 349 -70.10 8.29 60.15
N PRO A 350 -69.23 7.53 60.85
CA PRO A 350 -69.37 7.32 62.29
C PRO A 350 -69.21 8.61 63.10
N LEU A 351 -68.37 9.53 62.65
CA LEU A 351 -68.18 10.82 63.33
C LEU A 351 -69.47 11.66 63.27
N ASN A 352 -70.12 11.73 62.11
CA ASN A 352 -71.38 12.45 61.95
C ASN A 352 -72.52 11.81 62.76
N GLU A 353 -72.56 10.48 62.84
CA GLU A 353 -73.51 9.75 63.70
C GLU A 353 -73.28 10.08 65.19
N ALA A 354 -72.02 10.12 65.63
CA ALA A 354 -71.68 10.45 67.02
C ALA A 354 -71.93 11.92 67.39
N VAL A 355 -71.87 12.84 66.44
CA VAL A 355 -72.16 14.27 66.64
C VAL A 355 -73.67 14.56 66.60
N SER A 356 -74.45 13.72 65.92
CA SER A 356 -75.91 13.90 65.77
C SER A 356 -76.73 13.18 66.84
N ALA A 357 -76.10 12.31 67.64
CA ALA A 357 -76.68 11.61 68.79
C ALA A 357 -76.38 12.37 70.09
#